data_AF-A0A1I9RYE2-F1
#
_entry.id   AF-A0A1I9RYE2-F1
#
_cell.length_a   1.000
_cell.length_b   1.000
_cell.length_c   1.000
_cell.angle_alpha   90.00
_cell.angle_beta   90.00
_cell.angle_gamma   90.00
#
_symmetry.space_group_name_H-M   'P 1'
#
loop_
_entity.id
_entity.type
_entity.pdbx_description
1 polymer ?
#
loop_
_entity_poly.entity_id
_entity_poly.type
_entity_poly.pdbx_seq_one_letter_code
_entity_poly.pdbx_strand_id
1 'polypeptide(L)'
;RLLYLMDEIHNPAMTLKAVGHQWYWSYEYSDFTKLEFDSYMVQQEDQQTDTFRLLDTDNRIVLPMNSPIRLIVTAADVLHSWTVPSLGVKTDATPGRLNQVSFSINRPGLL
;
A
#
# COMPACT_ATOMS: atom_id res chain seq x y z
N ARG A 1 -5.76 4.33 24.77
CA ARG A 1 -4.47 5.02 24.60
C ARG A 1 -3.84 4.74 23.23
N LEU A 2 -3.56 3.48 22.87
CA LEU A 2 -2.97 3.15 21.55
C LEU A 2 -3.82 3.63 20.36
N LEU A 3 -5.14 3.43 20.40
CA LEU A 3 -6.06 3.91 19.36
C LEU A 3 -5.86 5.39 19.02
N TYR A 4 -5.83 6.26 20.03
CA TYR A 4 -5.62 7.70 19.85
C TYR A 4 -4.24 8.05 19.29
N LEU A 5 -3.20 7.32 19.71
CA LEU A 5 -1.84 7.52 19.17
C LEU A 5 -1.73 7.10 17.70
N MET A 6 -2.52 6.12 17.25
CA MET A 6 -2.56 5.67 15.86
C MET A 6 -3.38 6.61 14.97
N ASP A 7 -4.38 7.28 15.55
CA ASP A 7 -5.26 8.23 14.85
C ASP A 7 -4.65 9.64 14.74
N GLU A 8 -3.60 9.93 15.52
CA GLU A 8 -2.82 11.16 15.39
C GLU A 8 -2.07 11.22 14.05
N ILE A 9 -2.70 11.87 13.07
CA ILE A 9 -2.11 12.15 11.77
C ILE A 9 -1.07 13.26 11.93
N HIS A 10 0.19 12.87 12.00
CA HIS A 10 1.32 13.78 11.92
C HIS A 10 1.46 14.31 10.47
N ASN A 11 2.09 15.47 10.29
CA ASN A 11 2.46 16.00 8.97
C ASN A 11 3.22 14.93 8.17
N PRO A 12 2.60 14.33 7.14
CA PRO A 12 3.25 13.24 6.41
C PRO A 12 4.36 13.81 5.54
N ALA A 13 5.44 13.05 5.40
CA ALA A 13 6.51 13.37 4.46
C ALA A 13 6.18 12.89 3.04
N MET A 14 5.27 11.92 2.91
CA MET A 14 4.82 11.35 1.65
C MET A 14 3.37 10.86 1.76
N THR A 15 2.60 11.03 0.69
CA THR A 15 1.27 10.48 0.49
C THR A 15 1.29 9.44 -0.64
N LEU A 16 0.88 8.22 -0.31
CA LEU A 16 0.61 7.16 -1.28
C LEU A 16 -0.90 6.93 -1.34
N LYS A 17 -1.44 6.78 -2.54
CA LYS A 17 -2.81 6.33 -2.75
C LYS A 17 -2.79 4.92 -3.34
N ALA A 18 -3.52 4.01 -2.69
CA ALA A 18 -3.73 2.63 -3.14
C ALA A 18 -5.18 2.47 -3.59
N VAL A 19 -5.36 2.02 -4.83
CA VAL A 19 -6.67 1.77 -5.43
C VAL A 19 -6.81 0.28 -5.68
N GLY A 20 -7.81 -0.33 -5.04
CA GLY A 20 -8.16 -1.74 -5.24
C GLY A 20 -9.00 -1.92 -6.49
N HIS A 21 -8.63 -2.91 -7.29
CA HIS A 21 -9.36 -3.38 -8.46
C HIS A 21 -9.58 -4.89 -8.32
N GLN A 22 -10.46 -5.47 -9.14
CA GLN A 22 -10.61 -6.92 -9.24
C GLN A 22 -9.27 -7.57 -9.60
N TRP A 23 -8.64 -8.11 -8.55
CA TRP A 23 -7.41 -8.91 -8.55
C TRP A 23 -6.10 -8.17 -8.82
N TYR A 24 -6.04 -6.85 -8.63
CA TYR A 24 -4.79 -6.09 -8.63
C TYR A 24 -4.92 -4.79 -7.84
N TRP A 25 -3.77 -4.13 -7.62
CA TRP A 25 -3.72 -2.82 -6.99
C TRP A 25 -3.05 -1.81 -7.92
N SER A 26 -3.58 -0.60 -7.96
CA SER A 26 -2.91 0.55 -8.57
C SER A 26 -2.39 1.47 -7.48
N TYR A 27 -1.17 1.97 -7.65
CA TYR A 27 -0.52 2.85 -6.71
C TYR A 27 -0.21 4.19 -7.35
N GLU A 28 -0.57 5.27 -6.68
CA GLU A 28 -0.36 6.64 -7.12
C GLU A 28 0.42 7.39 -6.03
N TYR A 29 1.60 7.92 -6.35
CA TYR A 29 2.33 8.79 -5.43
C TYR A 29 1.90 10.23 -5.69
N SER A 30 0.87 10.67 -4.98
CA SER A 30 0.19 11.94 -5.25
C SER A 30 1.06 13.19 -5.06
N ASP A 31 2.17 13.09 -4.33
CA ASP A 31 3.12 14.21 -4.13
C ASP A 31 4.07 14.41 -5.32
N PHE A 32 4.16 13.43 -6.23
CA PHE A 32 5.00 13.51 -7.43
C PHE A 32 4.14 13.59 -8.69
N THR A 33 4.61 14.33 -9.69
CA THR A 33 3.92 14.42 -10.98
C THR A 33 3.98 13.10 -11.74
N LYS A 34 2.79 12.51 -12.01
CA LYS A 34 2.56 11.39 -12.93
C LYS A 34 3.30 10.08 -12.57
N LEU A 35 3.38 9.75 -11.28
CA LEU A 35 3.90 8.45 -10.87
C LEU A 35 2.76 7.55 -10.38
N GLU A 36 2.21 6.81 -11.33
CA GLU A 36 1.19 5.78 -11.11
C GLU A 36 1.58 4.49 -11.83
N PHE A 37 1.24 3.34 -11.24
CA PHE A 37 1.49 2.03 -11.84
C PHE A 37 0.55 0.97 -11.25
N ASP A 38 0.33 -0.09 -12.01
CA ASP A 38 -0.43 -1.26 -11.60
C ASP A 38 0.51 -2.36 -11.07
N SER A 39 0.04 -3.10 -10.08
CA SER A 39 0.76 -4.18 -9.41
C SER A 39 -0.08 -5.44 -9.47
N TYR A 40 0.34 -6.38 -10.32
CA TYR A 40 -0.25 -7.70 -10.50
C TYR A 40 0.59 -8.76 -9.81
N MET A 41 -0.05 -9.83 -9.36
CA MET A 41 0.65 -11.01 -8.87
C MET A 41 1.42 -11.66 -10.03
N VAL A 42 2.69 -12.02 -9.79
CA VAL A 42 3.49 -12.76 -10.77
C VAL A 42 2.89 -14.16 -10.98
N GLN A 43 2.69 -14.53 -12.24
CA GLN A 43 2.17 -15.86 -12.58
C GLN A 43 3.22 -16.94 -12.27
N GLN A 44 2.75 -18.14 -11.90
CA GLN A 44 3.63 -19.24 -11.52
C GLN A 44 4.55 -19.70 -12.67
N GLU A 45 4.10 -19.54 -13.91
CA GLU A 45 4.87 -19.88 -15.13
C GLU A 45 6.06 -18.92 -15.33
N ASP A 46 5.92 -17.67 -14.87
CA ASP A 46 6.94 -16.62 -14.96
C ASP A 46 7.79 -16.51 -13.67
N GLN A 47 7.54 -17.36 -12.66
CA GLN A 47 8.31 -17.34 -11.42
C GLN A 47 9.76 -17.77 -11.62
N GLN A 48 10.68 -16.87 -11.26
CA GLN A 48 12.09 -17.20 -11.07
C GLN A 48 12.26 -18.03 -9.77
N THR A 49 13.36 -18.78 -9.67
CA THR A 49 13.64 -19.70 -8.55
C THR A 49 13.66 -19.04 -7.17
N ASP A 50 13.86 -17.72 -7.10
CA ASP A 50 14.01 -16.96 -5.85
C ASP A 50 12.78 -16.08 -5.51
N THR A 51 11.60 -16.45 -6.02
CA THR A 51 10.34 -15.69 -5.80
C THR A 51 9.38 -16.41 -4.86
N PHE A 52 8.59 -15.63 -4.11
CA PHE A 52 7.56 -16.14 -3.21
C PHE A 52 6.24 -16.34 -3.95
N ARG A 53 5.82 -17.61 -4.05
CA ARG A 53 4.55 -17.99 -4.67
C ARG A 53 3.36 -17.29 -3.98
N LEU A 54 2.50 -16.66 -4.78
CA LEU A 54 1.33 -15.86 -4.36
C LEU A 54 1.62 -14.58 -3.56
N LEU A 55 2.87 -14.17 -3.41
CA LEU A 55 3.25 -12.97 -2.66
C LEU A 55 3.98 -11.94 -3.53
N ASP A 56 4.77 -12.40 -4.50
CA ASP A 56 5.47 -11.48 -5.39
C ASP A 56 4.56 -10.84 -6.44
N THR A 57 4.82 -9.56 -6.67
CA THR A 57 4.17 -8.74 -7.70
C THR A 57 5.18 -8.29 -8.74
N ASP A 58 4.70 -7.97 -9.93
CA ASP A 58 5.50 -7.44 -11.04
C ASP A 58 6.10 -6.07 -10.71
N ASN A 59 5.32 -5.19 -10.07
CA ASN A 59 5.72 -3.88 -9.62
C ASN A 59 5.55 -3.78 -8.10
N ARG A 60 6.63 -3.46 -7.39
CA ARG A 60 6.61 -3.27 -5.93
C ARG A 60 6.49 -1.79 -5.59
N ILE A 61 5.72 -1.47 -4.57
CA ILE A 61 5.71 -0.12 -3.98
C ILE A 61 7.06 0.10 -3.27
N VAL A 62 7.67 1.26 -3.50
CA VAL A 62 8.91 1.67 -2.85
C VAL A 62 8.61 2.87 -1.97
N LEU A 63 8.86 2.73 -0.67
CA LEU A 63 8.56 3.74 0.33
C LEU A 63 9.81 4.10 1.13
N PRO A 64 9.98 5.37 1.55
CA PRO A 64 11.10 5.79 2.37
C PRO A 64 11.00 5.22 3.79
N MET A 65 12.13 4.78 4.34
CA MET A 65 12.23 4.46 5.77
C MET A 65 12.37 5.73 6.63
N ASN A 66 12.06 5.61 7.92
CA ASN A 66 12.17 6.66 8.94
C ASN A 66 11.41 7.95 8.62
N SER A 67 10.36 7.86 7.82
CA SER A 67 9.51 8.99 7.43
C SER A 67 8.04 8.63 7.64
N PRO A 68 7.20 9.55 8.16
CA PRO A 68 5.77 9.32 8.27
C PRO A 68 5.13 9.32 6.89
N ILE A 69 4.45 8.23 6.55
CA ILE A 69 3.75 8.03 5.28
C ILE A 69 2.26 8.05 5.56
N ARG A 70 1.53 8.86 4.77
CA ARG A 70 0.07 8.83 4.70
C ARG A 70 -0.34 7.89 3.58
N LEU A 71 -1.13 6.88 3.90
CA LEU A 71 -1.77 6.01 2.92
C LEU A 71 -3.24 6.40 2.78
N ILE A 72 -3.67 6.62 1.55
CA ILE A 72 -5.08 6.79 1.18
C ILE A 72 -5.52 5.52 0.44
N VAL A 73 -6.56 4.85 0.93
CA VAL A 73 -7.06 3.59 0.37
C VAL A 73 -8.49 3.77 -0.16
N THR A 74 -8.74 3.32 -1.38
CA THR A 74 -10.07 3.26 -2.00
C THR A 74 -10.14 2.12 -3.01
N ALA A 75 -11.30 1.89 -3.62
CA ALA A 75 -11.47 0.90 -4.67
C ALA A 75 -12.19 1.49 -5.88
N ALA A 76 -11.90 0.96 -7.07
CA ALA A 76 -12.55 1.35 -8.31
C ALA A 76 -13.84 0.54 -8.58
N ASP A 77 -13.98 -0.65 -7.98
CA ASP A 77 -15.05 -1.60 -8.30
C ASP A 77 -15.81 -2.13 -7.07
N VAL A 78 -15.28 -3.13 -6.38
CA VAL A 78 -15.88 -3.82 -5.24
C VAL A 78 -15.07 -3.56 -3.98
N LEU A 79 -15.47 -4.15 -2.87
CA LEU A 79 -14.72 -4.04 -1.62
C LEU A 79 -13.42 -4.85 -1.70
N HIS A 80 -12.32 -4.22 -1.33
CA HIS A 80 -11.04 -4.87 -1.06
C HIS A 80 -10.51 -4.45 0.31
N SER A 81 -9.36 -4.96 0.73
CA SER A 81 -8.70 -4.51 1.97
C SER A 81 -7.19 -4.51 1.78
N TRP A 82 -6.57 -3.33 1.90
CA TRP A 82 -5.13 -3.19 1.80
C TRP A 82 -4.51 -3.55 3.15
N THR A 83 -3.62 -4.55 3.16
CA THR A 83 -3.07 -5.11 4.41
C THR A 83 -1.58 -5.39 4.27
N VAL A 84 -0.79 -4.88 5.22
CA VAL A 84 0.62 -5.25 5.40
C VAL A 84 0.83 -5.59 6.88
N PRO A 85 0.80 -6.89 7.26
CA PRO A 85 0.81 -7.30 8.66
C PRO A 85 2.04 -6.87 9.45
N SER A 86 3.22 -6.87 8.80
CA SER A 86 4.49 -6.44 9.41
C SER A 86 4.51 -4.96 9.80
N LEU A 87 3.66 -4.15 9.16
CA LEU A 87 3.42 -2.74 9.50
C LEU A 87 2.25 -2.54 10.49
N GLY A 88 1.50 -3.59 10.80
CA GLY A 88 0.29 -3.49 11.60
C GLY A 88 -0.83 -2.69 10.92
N VAL A 89 -0.81 -2.60 9.58
CA VAL A 89 -1.79 -1.82 8.81
C VAL A 89 -2.77 -2.75 8.13
N LYS A 90 -4.06 -2.46 8.33
CA LYS A 90 -5.18 -3.01 7.57
C LYS A 90 -6.21 -1.91 7.36
N THR A 91 -6.61 -1.69 6.12
CA THR A 91 -7.60 -0.66 5.80
C THR A 91 -8.45 -1.08 4.61
N ASP A 92 -9.77 -1.01 4.78
CA ASP A 92 -10.70 -1.38 3.72
C ASP A 92 -10.68 -0.38 2.58
N ALA A 93 -10.70 -0.91 1.37
CA ALA A 93 -10.83 -0.19 0.12
C ALA A 93 -12.29 -0.23 -0.32
N THR A 94 -13.00 0.88 -0.12
CA THR A 94 -14.43 1.01 -0.37
C THR A 94 -14.68 1.95 -1.55
N PRO A 95 -15.39 1.53 -2.61
CA PRO A 95 -15.72 2.40 -3.72
C PRO A 95 -16.46 3.65 -3.26
N GLY A 96 -16.03 4.81 -3.76
CA GLY A 96 -16.63 6.11 -3.38
C GLY A 96 -16.23 6.65 -2.00
N ARG A 97 -15.32 6.00 -1.27
CA ARG A 97 -14.78 6.49 0.01
C ARG A 97 -13.26 6.41 0.05
N LEU A 98 -12.63 7.48 0.53
CA LEU A 98 -11.19 7.57 0.80
C LEU A 98 -10.94 7.29 2.28
N ASN A 99 -10.34 6.15 2.61
CA ASN A 99 -9.87 5.85 3.96
C ASN A 99 -8.41 6.28 4.11
N GLN A 100 -8.04 6.78 5.28
CA GLN A 100 -6.69 7.22 5.54
C GLN A 100 -6.09 6.45 6.73
N VAL A 101 -4.82 6.09 6.60
CA VAL A 101 -4.00 5.55 7.69
C VAL A 101 -2.60 6.13 7.60
N SER A 102 -1.92 6.26 8.74
CA SER A 102 -0.54 6.73 8.79
C SER A 102 0.36 5.66 9.38
N PHE A 103 1.55 5.48 8.83
CA PHE A 103 2.56 4.56 9.36
C PHE A 103 3.98 5.05 9.06
N SER A 104 4.97 4.39 9.64
CA SER A 104 6.39 4.61 9.35
C SER A 104 7.14 3.28 9.28
N ILE A 105 8.18 3.22 8.46
CA ILE A 105 9.00 2.02 8.25
C ILE A 105 10.33 2.22 8.95
N ASN A 106 10.67 1.39 9.94
CA ASN A 106 11.89 1.57 10.75
C ASN A 106 13.10 0.78 10.22
N ARG A 107 12.92 -0.13 9.27
CA ARG A 107 13.97 -1.00 8.73
C ARG A 107 13.78 -1.16 7.22
N PRO A 108 14.86 -1.14 6.42
CA PRO A 108 14.77 -1.43 5.00
C PRO A 108 14.48 -2.92 4.77
N GLY A 109 13.79 -3.24 3.69
CA GLY A 109 13.53 -4.63 3.29
C GLY A 109 12.28 -4.78 2.44
N LEU A 110 11.94 -6.04 2.18
CA LEU A 110 10.62 -6.44 1.70
C LEU A 110 9.80 -6.81 2.94
N LEU A 111 8.66 -6.15 3.10
CA LEU A 111 7.84 -6.20 4.32
C LEU A 111 6.62 -7.10 4.17
#